data_AF-A0A0Q1HA07-F1
#
_entry.id   AF-A0A0Q1HA07-F1
#
_cell.length_a   1.000
_cell.length_b   1.000
_cell.length_c   1.000
_cell.angle_alpha   90.00
_cell.angle_beta   90.00
_cell.angle_gamma   90.00
#
_symmetry.space_group_name_H-M   'P 1'
#
loop_
_entity.id
_entity.type
_entity.pdbx_description
1 polymer ?
#
loop_
_entity_poly.entity_id
_entity_poly.type
_entity_poly.pdbx_seq_one_letter_code
_entity_poly.pdbx_strand_id
1 'polypeptide(L)'
;MKFPNFDSSIRTLKYFSMLLVLACIISCSDSSDEDAQPEGEVSEEGSETPTDPSSECSDSSSFIFNEKDGLVNVEFENAEFSGDWKLKSSDTDHTGEGYMVWTGSQSLGNPGNGLTAFKINITNTGTYQFIWRSSVTTGTNGTEHNDTWLRFDDADDFFGEKGNGSIVYPAGRDKSPTPEGSSKDGWFKIYRSGNDLSFKWQSSTSDNDAHDIFVKFDAPGTYTMEISARSSGHAIDKFVLFNESFTKNQATESANVLSEITCGN
;
A
#
# COMPACT_ATOMS: atom_id res chain seq x y z
N MET A 1 10.77 -1.80 -57.83
CA MET A 1 10.21 -0.79 -56.90
C MET A 1 11.21 -0.60 -55.78
N LYS A 2 11.77 0.61 -55.67
CA LYS A 2 12.76 1.00 -54.65
C LYS A 2 12.00 1.42 -53.38
N PHE A 3 12.39 0.88 -52.22
CA PHE A 3 12.01 1.42 -50.91
C PHE A 3 13.12 2.35 -50.43
N PRO A 4 12.81 3.57 -49.93
CA PRO A 4 13.79 4.38 -49.24
C PRO A 4 13.76 4.15 -47.72
N ASN A 5 14.97 4.06 -47.16
CA ASN A 5 15.28 4.12 -45.74
C ASN A 5 14.94 5.52 -45.19
N PHE A 6 14.39 5.58 -43.97
CA PHE A 6 14.35 6.79 -43.16
C PHE A 6 15.28 6.63 -41.96
N ASP A 7 16.37 7.39 -42.00
CA ASP A 7 17.31 7.63 -40.91
C ASP A 7 16.85 8.91 -40.18
N SER A 8 16.76 8.86 -38.85
CA SER A 8 16.37 10.02 -38.02
C SER A 8 17.47 10.28 -36.99
N SER A 9 18.26 11.31 -37.28
CA SER A 9 19.36 11.78 -36.45
C SER A 9 18.86 12.75 -35.36
N ILE A 10 19.17 12.40 -34.12
CA ILE A 10 18.91 13.14 -32.89
C ILE A 10 19.77 14.41 -32.85
N ARG A 11 19.16 15.59 -32.65
CA ARG A 11 19.86 16.85 -32.36
C ARG A 11 19.78 17.18 -30.87
N THR A 12 20.95 17.20 -30.23
CA THR A 12 21.21 17.68 -28.87
C THR A 12 21.12 19.20 -28.79
N LEU A 13 20.37 19.74 -27.83
CA LEU A 13 20.29 21.17 -27.54
C LEU A 13 20.97 21.46 -26.19
N LYS A 14 22.01 22.29 -26.21
CA LYS A 14 22.75 22.76 -25.02
C LYS A 14 22.09 24.01 -24.46
N TYR A 15 21.83 24.04 -23.15
CA TYR A 15 21.35 25.21 -22.42
C TYR A 15 22.51 26.15 -22.06
N PHE A 16 22.29 27.46 -22.26
CA PHE A 16 23.22 28.55 -22.01
C PHE A 16 22.89 29.20 -20.67
N SER A 17 23.92 29.40 -19.83
CA SER A 17 23.86 30.05 -18.53
C SER A 17 23.94 31.57 -18.69
N MET A 18 23.13 32.34 -17.95
CA MET A 18 23.37 33.77 -17.77
C MET A 18 22.95 34.23 -16.37
N LEU A 19 23.96 34.60 -15.58
CA LEU A 19 23.88 35.31 -14.31
C LEU A 19 23.62 36.80 -14.57
N LEU A 20 22.80 37.46 -13.75
CA LEU A 20 22.83 38.92 -13.63
C LEU A 20 22.59 39.33 -12.17
N VAL A 21 23.59 39.99 -11.58
CA VAL A 21 23.58 40.64 -10.28
C VAL A 21 23.38 42.14 -10.51
N LEU A 22 22.53 42.81 -9.72
CA LEU A 22 22.79 44.19 -9.32
C LEU A 22 22.04 44.59 -8.05
N ALA A 23 22.80 45.03 -7.06
CA ALA A 23 22.36 45.65 -5.81
C ALA A 23 22.30 47.17 -5.98
N CYS A 24 21.38 47.83 -5.29
CA CYS A 24 21.49 49.25 -4.93
C CYS A 24 20.88 49.50 -3.55
N ILE A 25 21.73 50.06 -2.68
CA ILE A 25 21.51 50.62 -1.35
C ILE A 25 20.97 52.05 -1.46
N ILE A 26 20.04 52.48 -0.59
CA ILE A 26 19.88 53.89 -0.16
C ILE A 26 19.44 53.93 1.31
N SER A 27 20.16 54.75 2.08
CA SER A 27 19.99 55.12 3.49
C SER A 27 19.41 56.54 3.60
N CYS A 28 18.77 56.86 4.75
CA CYS A 28 18.78 58.13 5.54
C CYS A 28 17.47 58.23 6.37
N SER A 29 17.51 58.27 7.72
CA SER A 29 17.70 59.44 8.63
C SER A 29 16.49 60.41 8.61
N ASP A 30 15.94 60.99 9.68
CA ASP A 30 15.94 60.91 11.15
C ASP A 30 14.81 61.90 11.58
N SER A 31 14.06 61.64 12.64
CA SER A 31 13.32 62.70 13.36
C SER A 31 12.83 62.23 14.73
N SER A 32 13.38 62.92 15.73
CA SER A 32 13.06 63.01 17.16
C SER A 32 11.58 63.05 17.52
N ASP A 33 11.23 62.47 18.67
CA ASP A 33 10.68 63.21 19.82
C ASP A 33 10.74 62.34 21.11
N GLU A 34 11.19 62.98 22.19
CA GLU A 34 11.24 62.46 23.56
C GLU A 34 9.86 62.58 24.22
N ASP A 35 9.45 61.61 25.07
CA ASP A 35 8.96 61.91 26.43
C ASP A 35 8.68 60.64 27.24
N ALA A 36 8.72 60.82 28.56
CA ALA A 36 9.19 59.87 29.57
C ALA A 36 8.14 58.94 30.24
N GLN A 37 8.71 57.99 31.01
CA GLN A 37 8.23 57.38 32.28
C GLN A 37 7.45 56.03 32.23
N PRO A 38 7.47 55.21 33.31
CA PRO A 38 8.38 54.07 33.43
C PRO A 38 7.69 52.70 33.70
N GLU A 39 8.46 51.63 33.55
CA GLU A 39 8.43 50.35 34.30
C GLU A 39 7.04 49.73 34.55
N GLY A 40 6.63 48.83 33.64
CA GLY A 40 5.63 47.80 33.91
C GLY A 40 6.24 46.43 33.59
N GLU A 41 6.35 45.58 34.61
CA GLU A 41 6.75 44.17 34.49
C GLU A 41 5.86 43.46 33.46
N VAL A 42 6.45 42.98 32.37
CA VAL A 42 5.80 42.05 31.44
C VAL A 42 6.05 40.64 31.97
N SER A 43 4.97 40.02 32.40
CA SER A 43 4.89 38.59 32.64
C SER A 43 5.15 37.83 31.34
N GLU A 44 6.05 36.86 31.40
CA GLU A 44 6.28 35.86 30.35
C GLU A 44 5.01 35.02 30.18
N GLU A 45 4.08 35.45 29.33
CA GLU A 45 3.06 34.55 28.78
C GLU A 45 3.72 33.67 27.72
N GLY A 46 3.70 32.37 28.02
CA GLY A 46 4.24 31.32 27.17
C GLY A 46 3.70 31.42 25.74
N SER A 47 4.63 31.51 24.80
CA SER A 47 4.37 31.30 23.39
C SER A 47 3.94 29.84 23.19
N GLU A 48 2.64 29.58 23.25
CA GLU A 48 2.08 28.34 22.73
C GLU A 48 2.30 28.35 21.21
N THR A 49 3.29 27.57 20.80
CA THR A 49 3.50 27.23 19.40
C THR A 49 2.28 26.43 18.94
N PRO A 50 1.66 26.71 17.79
CA PRO A 50 0.59 25.87 17.27
C PRO A 50 1.14 24.46 17.06
N THR A 51 0.70 23.52 17.90
CA THR A 51 0.93 22.09 17.68
C THR A 51 0.23 21.71 16.38
N ASP A 52 1.05 21.39 15.39
CA ASP A 52 0.60 20.78 14.14
C ASP A 52 -0.12 19.46 14.48
N PRO A 53 -1.41 19.30 14.12
CA PRO A 53 -2.14 18.05 14.36
C PRO A 53 -1.62 16.88 13.50
N SER A 54 -0.55 17.07 12.72
CA SER A 54 0.05 16.03 11.89
C SER A 54 0.98 15.03 12.61
N SER A 55 1.20 15.17 13.93
CA SER A 55 2.19 14.33 14.66
C SER A 55 1.63 13.17 15.51
N GLU A 56 0.34 12.86 15.44
CA GLU A 56 -0.27 11.99 16.46
C GLU A 56 0.05 10.49 16.32
N CYS A 57 0.59 10.02 15.18
CA CYS A 57 0.97 8.62 14.98
C CYS A 57 2.32 8.45 14.29
N SER A 58 3.33 7.98 15.04
CA SER A 58 4.63 7.57 14.49
C SER A 58 4.82 6.05 14.47
N ASP A 59 3.91 5.29 15.09
CA ASP A 59 3.99 3.84 15.20
C ASP A 59 3.05 3.18 14.19
N SER A 60 3.62 2.46 13.22
CA SER A 60 2.85 1.73 12.21
C SER A 60 1.91 0.68 12.80
N SER A 61 2.16 0.19 14.02
CA SER A 61 1.31 -0.81 14.68
C SER A 61 -0.05 -0.24 15.13
N SER A 62 -0.16 1.09 15.30
CA SER A 62 -1.41 1.77 15.66
C SER A 62 -2.15 2.37 14.46
N PHE A 63 -1.64 2.21 13.24
CA PHE A 63 -2.26 2.76 12.04
C PHE A 63 -3.61 2.11 11.75
N ILE A 64 -4.61 2.95 11.51
CA ILE A 64 -5.92 2.58 10.97
C ILE A 64 -6.07 3.24 9.60
N PHE A 65 -6.23 2.43 8.56
CA PHE A 65 -6.43 2.86 7.18
C PHE A 65 -7.92 3.08 6.93
N ASN A 66 -8.30 4.30 6.58
CA ASN A 66 -9.69 4.66 6.38
C ASN A 66 -10.12 4.39 4.93
N GLU A 67 -11.20 3.63 4.80
CA GLU A 67 -11.94 3.48 3.56
C GLU A 67 -12.57 4.82 3.16
N LYS A 68 -12.55 5.11 1.85
CA LYS A 68 -13.18 6.30 1.29
C LYS A 68 -13.87 5.96 -0.03
N ASP A 69 -15.16 6.31 -0.11
CA ASP A 69 -16.00 6.18 -1.30
C ASP A 69 -16.04 4.77 -1.92
N GLY A 70 -15.76 3.73 -1.14
CA GLY A 70 -15.68 2.34 -1.56
C GLY A 70 -14.29 1.82 -1.86
N LEU A 71 -13.23 2.57 -1.55
CA LEU A 71 -11.82 2.21 -1.80
C LEU A 71 -10.97 2.29 -0.53
N VAL A 72 -10.18 1.25 -0.30
CA VAL A 72 -9.01 1.25 0.59
C VAL A 72 -7.79 1.08 -0.30
N ASN A 73 -6.76 1.93 -0.13
CA ASN A 73 -5.56 1.92 -0.97
C ASN A 73 -4.31 2.17 -0.12
N VAL A 74 -3.47 1.16 0.04
CA VAL A 74 -2.44 1.13 1.09
C VAL A 74 -1.13 0.55 0.58
N GLU A 75 -0.03 1.25 0.86
CA GLU A 75 1.34 0.75 0.64
C GLU A 75 1.75 -0.19 1.78
N PHE A 76 2.41 -1.31 1.44
CA PHE A 76 2.83 -2.31 2.42
C PHE A 76 3.92 -1.82 3.38
N GLU A 77 4.66 -0.77 3.02
CA GLU A 77 5.65 -0.14 3.89
C GLU A 77 5.07 0.49 5.17
N ASN A 78 3.77 0.78 5.19
CA ASN A 78 3.07 1.35 6.35
C ASN A 78 2.64 0.28 7.37
N ALA A 79 3.39 -0.81 7.49
CA ALA A 79 3.06 -1.91 8.38
C ALA A 79 4.24 -2.27 9.29
N GLU A 80 3.93 -2.87 10.44
CA GLU A 80 4.95 -3.45 11.28
C GLU A 80 5.44 -4.79 10.70
N PHE A 81 6.75 -4.89 10.47
CA PHE A 81 7.35 -6.08 9.85
C PHE A 81 7.86 -7.01 10.95
N SER A 82 7.37 -8.26 10.96
CA SER A 82 7.83 -9.28 11.90
C SER A 82 8.67 -10.36 11.20
N GLY A 83 9.58 -11.00 11.94
CA GLY A 83 10.44 -12.06 11.41
C GLY A 83 11.35 -11.61 10.26
N ASP A 84 11.32 -12.36 9.15
CA ASP A 84 12.19 -12.15 7.98
C ASP A 84 11.54 -11.33 6.86
N TRP A 85 10.43 -10.65 7.13
CA TRP A 85 9.96 -9.57 6.28
C TRP A 85 10.99 -8.45 6.26
N LYS A 86 11.25 -7.92 5.06
CA LYS A 86 12.18 -6.80 4.84
C LYS A 86 11.56 -5.80 3.90
N LEU A 87 11.77 -4.52 4.19
CA LEU A 87 11.50 -3.44 3.26
C LEU A 87 12.67 -3.38 2.28
N LYS A 88 12.36 -3.38 0.98
CA LYS A 88 13.35 -3.19 -0.09
C LYS A 88 12.87 -2.16 -1.09
N SER A 89 13.83 -1.49 -1.72
CA SER A 89 13.61 -0.48 -2.75
C SER A 89 14.52 -0.68 -3.98
N SER A 90 15.04 -1.89 -4.16
CA SER A 90 16.01 -2.17 -5.23
C SER A 90 15.40 -2.30 -6.62
N ASP A 91 14.08 -2.47 -6.71
CA ASP A 91 13.35 -2.54 -7.99
C ASP A 91 12.73 -1.16 -8.27
N THR A 92 13.07 -0.53 -9.40
CA THR A 92 12.61 0.82 -9.70
C THR A 92 11.11 0.95 -10.00
N ASP A 93 10.41 -0.16 -10.18
CA ASP A 93 8.97 -0.18 -10.47
C ASP A 93 8.11 -0.23 -9.20
N HIS A 94 8.68 -0.12 -7.98
CA HIS A 94 7.88 -0.01 -6.74
C HIS A 94 7.18 1.35 -6.60
N THR A 95 6.15 1.43 -5.76
CA THR A 95 5.59 2.71 -5.28
C THR A 95 6.09 3.03 -3.87
N GLY A 96 5.79 4.23 -3.36
CA GLY A 96 6.23 4.63 -2.02
C GLY A 96 7.75 4.63 -1.80
N GLU A 97 8.15 4.36 -0.57
CA GLU A 97 9.52 4.15 -0.10
C GLU A 97 10.08 2.76 -0.45
N GLY A 98 9.22 1.75 -0.69
CA GLY A 98 9.60 0.40 -1.09
C GLY A 98 8.48 -0.63 -0.99
N TYR A 99 8.87 -1.89 -1.05
CA TYR A 99 7.98 -3.06 -0.99
C TYR A 99 8.41 -4.04 0.10
N MET A 100 7.44 -4.76 0.65
CA MET A 100 7.67 -5.81 1.62
C MET A 100 7.99 -7.13 0.91
N VAL A 101 9.06 -7.82 1.33
CA VAL A 101 9.47 -9.12 0.76
C VAL A 101 9.89 -10.10 1.84
N TRP A 102 9.46 -11.36 1.73
CA TRP A 102 9.86 -12.41 2.67
C TRP A 102 11.24 -12.94 2.28
N THR A 103 12.23 -12.75 3.15
CA THR A 103 13.60 -13.20 2.91
C THR A 103 13.97 -14.50 3.64
N GLY A 104 13.05 -15.01 4.46
CA GLY A 104 13.22 -16.23 5.23
C GLY A 104 12.94 -17.51 4.43
N SER A 105 12.81 -18.62 5.15
CA SER A 105 12.51 -19.93 4.56
C SER A 105 11.06 -20.05 4.08
N GLN A 106 10.83 -20.93 3.10
CA GLN A 106 9.51 -21.28 2.58
C GLN A 106 8.55 -21.80 3.67
N SER A 107 7.28 -21.38 3.63
CA SER A 107 6.23 -21.76 4.59
C SER A 107 4.93 -22.20 3.91
N LEU A 108 5.07 -23.11 2.93
CA LEU A 108 4.06 -23.49 1.94
C LEU A 108 2.75 -24.10 2.49
N GLY A 109 2.76 -24.65 3.70
CA GLY A 109 1.60 -25.28 4.35
C GLY A 109 1.40 -24.88 5.83
N ASN A 110 2.16 -23.88 6.29
CA ASN A 110 2.18 -23.43 7.67
C ASN A 110 1.97 -21.90 7.70
N PRO A 111 0.73 -21.41 7.53
CA PRO A 111 0.45 -19.98 7.67
C PRO A 111 0.68 -19.50 9.11
N GLY A 112 0.73 -18.18 9.30
CA GLY A 112 0.92 -17.52 10.59
C GLY A 112 2.38 -17.19 10.95
N ASN A 113 3.35 -17.62 10.15
CA ASN A 113 4.76 -17.23 10.32
C ASN A 113 5.01 -15.81 9.79
N GLY A 114 5.73 -14.97 10.53
CA GLY A 114 5.95 -13.57 10.14
C GLY A 114 4.62 -12.83 9.98
N LEU A 115 3.79 -12.82 11.02
CA LEU A 115 2.48 -12.18 10.97
C LEU A 115 2.63 -10.66 10.86
N THR A 116 1.97 -10.06 9.88
CA THR A 116 1.81 -8.61 9.73
C THR A 116 0.31 -8.32 9.59
N ALA A 117 -0.16 -7.27 10.24
CA ALA A 117 -1.58 -6.93 10.29
C ALA A 117 -1.83 -5.48 9.89
N PHE A 118 -2.98 -5.23 9.27
CA PHE A 118 -3.48 -3.91 8.89
C PHE A 118 -4.87 -3.71 9.48
N LYS A 119 -5.07 -2.60 10.17
CA LYS A 119 -6.40 -2.20 10.66
C LYS A 119 -7.08 -1.33 9.62
N ILE A 120 -8.27 -1.74 9.19
CA ILE A 120 -8.99 -1.09 8.09
C ILE A 120 -10.34 -0.65 8.64
N ASN A 121 -10.59 0.66 8.62
CA ASN A 121 -11.87 1.23 9.02
C ASN A 121 -12.80 1.28 7.80
N ILE A 122 -13.89 0.51 7.84
CA ILE A 122 -14.92 0.43 6.81
C ILE A 122 -16.12 1.26 7.24
N THR A 123 -16.50 2.23 6.41
CA THR A 123 -17.70 3.06 6.64
C THR A 123 -18.83 2.73 5.66
N ASN A 124 -18.47 2.42 4.41
CA ASN A 124 -19.37 1.89 3.40
C ASN A 124 -19.37 0.35 3.47
N THR A 125 -20.44 -0.23 3.99
CA THR A 125 -20.57 -1.69 4.05
C THR A 125 -20.76 -2.31 2.67
N GLY A 126 -20.35 -3.57 2.50
CA GLY A 126 -20.57 -4.32 1.26
C GLY A 126 -19.52 -5.39 1.04
N THR A 127 -19.52 -5.94 -0.17
CA THR A 127 -18.49 -6.88 -0.64
C THR A 127 -17.41 -6.10 -1.37
N TYR A 128 -16.16 -6.31 -0.95
CA TYR A 128 -14.96 -5.70 -1.51
C TYR A 128 -14.11 -6.77 -2.18
N GLN A 129 -13.58 -6.48 -3.37
CA GLN A 129 -12.55 -7.29 -4.00
C GLN A 129 -11.17 -6.87 -3.47
N PHE A 130 -10.36 -7.84 -3.08
CA PHE A 130 -8.94 -7.63 -2.74
C PHE A 130 -8.05 -7.87 -3.96
N ILE A 131 -7.13 -6.93 -4.19
CA ILE A 131 -6.03 -7.13 -5.12
C ILE A 131 -4.77 -6.43 -4.62
N TRP A 132 -3.61 -7.07 -4.82
CA TRP A 132 -2.32 -6.45 -4.54
C TRP A 132 -1.46 -6.30 -5.78
N ARG A 133 -0.47 -5.43 -5.66
CA ARG A 133 0.63 -5.25 -6.60
C ARG A 133 1.81 -6.06 -6.09
N SER A 134 2.20 -7.07 -6.86
CA SER A 134 3.23 -8.02 -6.43
C SER A 134 4.17 -8.44 -7.55
N SER A 135 5.39 -8.80 -7.17
CA SER A 135 6.48 -9.25 -8.03
C SER A 135 7.17 -10.49 -7.45
N VAL A 136 8.00 -11.15 -8.27
CA VAL A 136 8.82 -12.30 -7.85
C VAL A 136 10.29 -11.88 -7.94
N THR A 137 10.95 -11.79 -6.79
CA THR A 137 12.32 -11.24 -6.69
C THR A 137 13.40 -12.32 -6.61
N THR A 138 13.07 -13.58 -6.88
CA THR A 138 14.01 -14.70 -6.82
C THR A 138 13.72 -15.74 -7.89
N GLY A 139 14.76 -16.46 -8.32
CA GLY A 139 14.65 -17.40 -9.42
C GLY A 139 14.40 -16.72 -10.77
N THR A 140 13.96 -17.51 -11.75
CA THR A 140 13.68 -17.06 -13.12
C THR A 140 12.30 -17.52 -13.62
N ASN A 141 11.50 -18.14 -12.76
CA ASN A 141 10.19 -18.68 -13.07
C ASN A 141 9.11 -17.99 -12.24
N GLY A 142 8.27 -17.17 -12.88
CA GLY A 142 7.20 -16.41 -12.19
C GLY A 142 6.07 -17.25 -11.60
N THR A 143 6.02 -18.56 -11.90
CA THR A 143 5.10 -19.50 -11.26
C THR A 143 5.66 -20.09 -9.96
N GLU A 144 6.92 -19.81 -9.64
CA GLU A 144 7.55 -20.16 -8.38
C GLU A 144 7.67 -18.89 -7.53
N HIS A 145 7.71 -19.05 -6.20
CA HIS A 145 7.94 -17.94 -5.28
C HIS A 145 6.93 -16.77 -5.39
N ASN A 146 5.69 -17.06 -5.79
CA ASN A 146 4.73 -16.10 -6.33
C ASN A 146 3.49 -15.92 -5.44
N ASP A 147 3.60 -16.25 -4.16
CA ASP A 147 2.44 -16.25 -3.26
C ASP A 147 2.77 -15.95 -1.79
N THR A 148 1.76 -15.41 -1.12
CA THR A 148 1.77 -15.05 0.31
C THR A 148 0.41 -15.42 0.90
N TRP A 149 0.35 -15.69 2.21
CA TRP A 149 -0.91 -16.00 2.89
C TRP A 149 -1.70 -14.73 3.24
N LEU A 150 -3.02 -14.79 3.08
CA LEU A 150 -3.96 -13.72 3.45
C LEU A 150 -5.11 -14.27 4.30
N ARG A 151 -5.54 -13.51 5.30
CA ARG A 151 -6.71 -13.81 6.14
C ARG A 151 -7.45 -12.54 6.56
N PHE A 152 -8.77 -12.66 6.65
CA PHE A 152 -9.67 -11.73 7.33
C PHE A 152 -10.51 -12.54 8.31
N ASP A 153 -10.11 -12.55 9.59
CA ASP A 153 -10.74 -13.40 10.61
C ASP A 153 -12.00 -12.77 11.21
N ASP A 154 -12.05 -11.45 11.23
CA ASP A 154 -13.10 -10.64 11.85
C ASP A 154 -14.10 -10.06 10.84
N ALA A 155 -13.98 -10.37 9.56
CA ALA A 155 -14.94 -10.00 8.52
C ALA A 155 -16.18 -10.93 8.52
N ASP A 156 -17.31 -10.43 8.00
CA ASP A 156 -18.56 -11.21 7.93
C ASP A 156 -18.48 -12.35 6.91
N ASP A 157 -17.73 -12.16 5.82
CA ASP A 157 -17.34 -13.24 4.93
C ASP A 157 -15.96 -13.00 4.28
N PHE A 158 -15.26 -14.08 3.94
CA PHE A 158 -13.99 -14.05 3.22
C PHE A 158 -13.89 -15.27 2.30
N PHE A 159 -13.87 -15.04 0.99
CA PHE A 159 -14.06 -16.08 -0.01
C PHE A 159 -13.35 -15.78 -1.33
N GLY A 160 -13.14 -16.82 -2.12
CA GLY A 160 -12.74 -16.70 -3.52
C GLY A 160 -13.96 -16.88 -4.41
N GLU A 161 -14.14 -16.02 -5.42
CA GLU A 161 -15.22 -16.16 -6.40
C GLU A 161 -14.70 -16.05 -7.85
N LYS A 162 -15.38 -16.72 -8.79
CA LYS A 162 -15.18 -16.57 -10.24
C LYS A 162 -16.41 -15.97 -10.89
N GLY A 163 -16.25 -15.40 -12.07
CA GLY A 163 -17.34 -14.85 -12.88
C GLY A 163 -18.45 -15.85 -13.28
N ASN A 164 -18.30 -17.14 -13.02
CA ASN A 164 -19.37 -18.15 -13.18
C ASN A 164 -20.13 -18.44 -11.88
N GLY A 165 -19.87 -17.70 -10.80
CA GLY A 165 -20.47 -17.89 -9.47
C GLY A 165 -19.88 -19.04 -8.66
N SER A 166 -18.80 -19.69 -9.12
CA SER A 166 -18.07 -20.65 -8.30
C SER A 166 -17.43 -19.93 -7.12
N ILE A 167 -17.70 -20.41 -5.91
CA ILE A 167 -17.16 -19.86 -4.66
C ILE A 167 -16.34 -20.93 -3.95
N VAL A 168 -15.21 -20.52 -3.36
CA VAL A 168 -14.39 -21.32 -2.43
C VAL A 168 -14.14 -20.53 -1.16
N TYR A 169 -13.96 -21.23 -0.03
CA TYR A 169 -13.69 -20.65 1.28
C TYR A 169 -12.36 -21.15 1.83
N PRO A 170 -11.64 -20.37 2.66
CA PRO A 170 -10.41 -20.86 3.27
C PRO A 170 -10.67 -22.11 4.10
N ALA A 171 -9.80 -23.11 3.99
CA ALA A 171 -9.90 -24.32 4.79
C ALA A 171 -9.66 -24.05 6.29
N GLY A 172 -10.14 -24.97 7.13
CA GLY A 172 -10.06 -24.81 8.60
C GLY A 172 -11.15 -23.90 9.17
N ARG A 173 -12.25 -23.73 8.43
CA ARG A 173 -13.47 -23.01 8.82
C ARG A 173 -14.70 -23.86 8.52
N ASP A 174 -15.87 -23.32 8.80
CA ASP A 174 -17.15 -24.03 8.71
C ASP A 174 -17.81 -23.95 7.31
N LYS A 175 -17.14 -23.32 6.33
CA LYS A 175 -17.64 -23.12 4.97
C LYS A 175 -16.88 -23.97 3.95
N SER A 176 -17.57 -24.39 2.90
CA SER A 176 -17.06 -25.25 1.83
C SER A 176 -17.75 -24.89 0.49
N PRO A 177 -17.15 -25.22 -0.67
CA PRO A 177 -15.91 -25.98 -0.87
C PRO A 177 -14.66 -25.17 -0.50
N THR A 178 -13.53 -25.85 -0.28
CA THR A 178 -12.21 -25.24 -0.07
C THR A 178 -11.47 -25.10 -1.40
N PRO A 179 -10.50 -24.17 -1.53
CA PRO A 179 -9.73 -24.01 -2.76
C PRO A 179 -8.86 -25.23 -3.04
N GLU A 180 -8.56 -25.47 -4.31
CA GLU A 180 -7.54 -26.43 -4.70
C GLU A 180 -6.16 -25.95 -4.21
N GLY A 181 -5.33 -26.90 -3.75
CA GLY A 181 -4.01 -26.60 -3.21
C GLY A 181 -4.01 -26.23 -1.73
N SER A 182 -3.02 -25.44 -1.30
CA SER A 182 -2.79 -25.17 0.12
C SER A 182 -3.72 -24.08 0.67
N SER A 183 -4.46 -24.42 1.71
CA SER A 183 -5.23 -23.50 2.57
C SER A 183 -5.37 -24.14 3.96
N LYS A 184 -5.37 -23.34 5.04
CA LYS A 184 -5.40 -23.84 6.42
C LYS A 184 -5.78 -22.72 7.40
N ASP A 185 -6.51 -23.03 8.48
CA ASP A 185 -6.82 -22.14 9.61
C ASP A 185 -7.40 -20.75 9.22
N GLY A 186 -8.23 -20.70 8.17
CA GLY A 186 -8.80 -19.45 7.65
C GLY A 186 -7.93 -18.70 6.62
N TRP A 187 -6.75 -19.24 6.28
CA TRP A 187 -5.82 -18.58 5.37
C TRP A 187 -5.99 -19.05 3.92
N PHE A 188 -6.06 -18.09 2.99
CA PHE A 188 -5.89 -18.36 1.58
C PHE A 188 -4.43 -18.18 1.16
N LYS A 189 -3.96 -19.10 0.31
CA LYS A 189 -2.81 -18.84 -0.53
C LYS A 189 -3.23 -17.85 -1.61
N ILE A 190 -2.61 -16.68 -1.64
CA ILE A 190 -2.86 -15.67 -2.68
C ILE A 190 -1.65 -15.62 -3.60
N TYR A 191 -1.88 -15.88 -4.89
CA TYR A 191 -0.82 -15.96 -5.89
C TYR A 191 -1.04 -15.00 -7.05
N ARG A 192 0.07 -14.69 -7.74
CA ARG A 192 0.09 -14.10 -9.10
C ARG A 192 0.46 -15.16 -10.13
N SER A 193 -0.14 -15.14 -11.32
CA SER A 193 0.11 -16.16 -12.36
C SER A 193 1.06 -15.69 -13.46
N GLY A 194 1.58 -16.60 -14.28
CA GLY A 194 2.42 -16.27 -15.44
C GLY A 194 3.90 -16.03 -15.10
N ASN A 195 4.72 -15.90 -16.14
CA ASN A 195 6.18 -15.92 -16.03
C ASN A 195 6.83 -14.54 -15.89
N ASP A 196 6.05 -13.46 -16.02
CA ASP A 196 6.54 -12.12 -15.72
C ASP A 196 6.99 -12.05 -14.26
N LEU A 197 8.15 -11.47 -14.00
CA LEU A 197 8.69 -11.33 -12.64
C LEU A 197 8.40 -9.95 -12.05
N SER A 198 8.03 -8.97 -12.90
CA SER A 198 7.81 -7.58 -12.51
C SER A 198 6.52 -7.39 -11.71
N PHE A 199 6.39 -6.20 -11.10
CA PHE A 199 5.22 -5.83 -10.35
C PHE A 199 3.97 -5.77 -11.24
N LYS A 200 2.89 -6.38 -10.76
CA LYS A 200 1.58 -6.28 -11.40
C LYS A 200 0.45 -6.46 -10.41
N TRP A 201 -0.72 -5.95 -10.80
CA TRP A 201 -1.96 -6.09 -10.04
C TRP A 201 -2.64 -7.44 -10.30
N GLN A 202 -2.51 -8.36 -9.35
CA GLN A 202 -3.20 -9.65 -9.40
C GLN A 202 -3.22 -10.33 -8.03
N SER A 203 -4.39 -10.87 -7.67
CA SER A 203 -4.55 -11.76 -6.53
C SER A 203 -5.50 -12.88 -6.94
N SER A 204 -5.06 -14.11 -6.80
CA SER A 204 -5.88 -15.29 -7.09
C SER A 204 -5.66 -16.36 -6.02
N THR A 205 -6.66 -17.22 -5.81
CA THR A 205 -6.53 -18.45 -5.03
C THR A 205 -7.05 -19.65 -5.81
N SER A 206 -6.95 -20.86 -5.26
CA SER A 206 -7.34 -22.14 -5.88
C SER A 206 -6.49 -22.56 -7.09
N ASP A 207 -5.67 -23.60 -6.91
CA ASP A 207 -4.73 -24.09 -7.90
C ASP A 207 -5.40 -24.67 -9.15
N ASN A 208 -4.96 -24.22 -10.32
CA ASN A 208 -5.51 -24.59 -11.64
C ASN A 208 -7.00 -24.26 -11.83
N ASP A 209 -7.57 -23.50 -10.89
CA ASP A 209 -8.98 -23.21 -10.83
C ASP A 209 -9.17 -21.83 -10.19
N ALA A 210 -8.53 -20.81 -10.78
CA ALA A 210 -8.27 -19.50 -10.16
C ALA A 210 -9.54 -18.71 -9.77
N HIS A 211 -9.68 -18.35 -8.50
CA HIS A 211 -10.72 -17.45 -7.98
C HIS A 211 -10.14 -16.09 -7.58
N ASP A 212 -10.89 -15.02 -7.87
CA ASP A 212 -10.61 -13.67 -7.36
C ASP A 212 -11.02 -13.59 -5.88
N ILE A 213 -10.42 -12.67 -5.12
CA ILE A 213 -10.54 -12.64 -3.66
C ILE A 213 -11.54 -11.58 -3.22
N PHE A 214 -12.48 -11.95 -2.36
CA PHE A 214 -13.51 -11.07 -1.85
C PHE A 214 -13.63 -11.16 -0.33
N VAL A 215 -13.95 -10.02 0.29
CA VAL A 215 -14.26 -9.88 1.71
C VAL A 215 -15.55 -9.10 1.85
N LYS A 216 -16.40 -9.48 2.82
CA LYS A 216 -17.70 -8.86 3.06
C LYS A 216 -17.73 -8.23 4.46
N PHE A 217 -18.26 -7.01 4.51
CA PHE A 217 -18.50 -6.27 5.73
C PHE A 217 -19.97 -5.85 5.78
N ASP A 218 -20.74 -6.43 6.71
CA ASP A 218 -22.17 -6.18 6.90
C ASP A 218 -22.44 -5.05 7.89
N ALA A 219 -21.42 -4.60 8.63
CA ALA A 219 -21.49 -3.47 9.54
C ALA A 219 -20.29 -2.52 9.36
N PRO A 220 -20.44 -1.20 9.63
CA PRO A 220 -19.30 -0.31 9.74
C PRO A 220 -18.43 -0.72 10.93
N GLY A 221 -17.11 -0.59 10.80
CA GLY A 221 -16.19 -0.95 11.87
C GLY A 221 -14.74 -1.04 11.42
N THR A 222 -13.85 -1.28 12.38
CA THR A 222 -12.44 -1.56 12.13
C THR A 222 -12.22 -3.07 12.05
N TYR A 223 -11.74 -3.52 10.90
CA TYR A 223 -11.45 -4.92 10.58
C TYR A 223 -9.94 -5.16 10.46
N THR A 224 -9.54 -6.43 10.51
CA THR A 224 -8.12 -6.82 10.47
C THR A 224 -7.83 -7.64 9.22
N MET A 225 -6.99 -7.08 8.35
CA MET A 225 -6.32 -7.87 7.32
C MET A 225 -5.02 -8.42 7.89
N GLU A 226 -4.82 -9.73 7.80
CA GLU A 226 -3.60 -10.37 8.22
C GLU A 226 -2.86 -11.00 7.04
N ILE A 227 -1.53 -10.89 7.09
CA ILE A 227 -0.61 -11.46 6.13
C ILE A 227 0.41 -12.31 6.87
N SER A 228 0.77 -13.45 6.27
CA SER A 228 1.88 -14.26 6.77
C SER A 228 2.73 -14.83 5.64
N ALA A 229 3.98 -15.10 5.96
CA ALA A 229 4.96 -15.59 5.01
C ALA A 229 4.52 -16.92 4.40
N ARG A 230 4.60 -17.03 3.07
CA ARG A 230 4.48 -18.30 2.34
C ARG A 230 5.70 -18.54 1.47
N SER A 231 5.83 -17.81 0.37
CA SER A 231 6.97 -17.92 -0.53
C SER A 231 8.09 -16.97 -0.18
N SER A 232 9.33 -17.48 -0.15
CA SER A 232 10.51 -16.61 -0.12
C SER A 232 10.62 -15.84 -1.44
N GLY A 233 10.98 -14.56 -1.40
CA GLY A 233 11.13 -13.73 -2.59
C GLY A 233 9.82 -13.26 -3.25
N HIS A 234 8.65 -13.55 -2.67
CA HIS A 234 7.43 -12.88 -3.10
C HIS A 234 7.41 -11.47 -2.50
N ALA A 235 7.36 -10.46 -3.37
CA ALA A 235 7.35 -9.05 -2.99
C ALA A 235 5.96 -8.46 -3.18
N ILE A 236 5.49 -7.73 -2.17
CA ILE A 236 4.19 -7.05 -2.17
C ILE A 236 4.40 -5.57 -1.86
N ASP A 237 3.86 -4.73 -2.74
CA ASP A 237 4.13 -3.28 -2.81
C ASP A 237 2.92 -2.49 -2.29
N LYS A 238 1.76 -2.73 -2.90
CA LYS A 238 0.51 -2.06 -2.56
C LYS A 238 -0.66 -3.03 -2.56
N PHE A 239 -1.71 -2.74 -1.80
CA PHE A 239 -2.99 -3.41 -1.96
C PHE A 239 -4.14 -2.43 -2.06
N VAL A 240 -5.22 -2.89 -2.69
CA VAL A 240 -6.51 -2.21 -2.65
C VAL A 240 -7.62 -3.18 -2.26
N LEU A 241 -8.58 -2.68 -1.48
CA LEU A 241 -9.91 -3.25 -1.35
C LEU A 241 -10.88 -2.30 -2.03
N PHE A 242 -11.72 -2.79 -2.93
CA PHE A 242 -12.69 -1.93 -3.62
C PHE A 242 -14.04 -2.61 -3.79
N ASN A 243 -15.11 -1.86 -3.56
CA ASN A 243 -16.49 -2.34 -3.75
C ASN A 243 -16.99 -2.06 -5.18
N GLU A 244 -18.28 -2.32 -5.41
CA GLU A 244 -18.93 -2.18 -6.72
C GLU A 244 -18.87 -0.77 -7.34
N SER A 245 -18.51 0.26 -6.57
CA SER A 245 -18.29 1.63 -7.07
C SER A 245 -17.05 1.74 -7.98
N PHE A 246 -16.15 0.75 -7.94
CA PHE A 246 -14.93 0.73 -8.74
C PHE A 246 -14.85 -0.52 -9.62
N THR A 247 -14.43 -0.33 -10.87
CA THR A 247 -13.82 -1.42 -11.63
C THR A 247 -12.40 -1.68 -11.14
N LYS A 248 -11.87 -2.88 -11.38
CA LYS A 248 -10.44 -3.20 -11.11
C LYS A 248 -9.48 -2.16 -11.72
N ASN A 249 -9.75 -1.70 -12.94
CA ASN A 249 -8.89 -0.71 -13.58
C ASN A 249 -8.91 0.60 -12.80
N GLN A 250 -10.09 1.14 -12.47
CA GLN A 250 -10.20 2.36 -11.67
C GLN A 250 -9.56 2.21 -10.30
N ALA A 251 -9.77 1.09 -9.60
CA ALA A 251 -9.21 0.86 -8.27
C ALA A 251 -7.67 0.81 -8.26
N THR A 252 -7.04 0.43 -9.38
CA THR A 252 -5.58 0.24 -9.48
C THR A 252 -4.87 1.37 -10.24
N GLU A 253 -5.57 2.47 -10.54
CA GLU A 253 -4.97 3.66 -11.14
C GLU A 253 -3.95 4.31 -10.18
N SER A 254 -2.78 4.68 -10.72
CA SER A 254 -1.70 5.31 -9.95
C SER A 254 -2.07 6.69 -9.40
N ALA A 255 -3.10 7.34 -9.95
CA ALA A 255 -3.60 8.63 -9.49
C ALA A 255 -4.51 8.53 -8.24
N ASN A 256 -4.91 7.32 -7.84
CA ASN A 256 -5.71 7.14 -6.63
C ASN A 256 -4.93 7.57 -5.40
N VAL A 257 -5.59 8.41 -4.59
CA VAL A 257 -5.04 8.82 -3.30
C VAL A 257 -4.96 7.60 -2.37
N LEU A 258 -3.94 7.57 -1.52
CA LEU A 258 -3.84 6.57 -0.45
C LEU A 258 -4.95 6.78 0.58
N SER A 259 -5.33 5.71 1.26
CA SER A 259 -6.21 5.78 2.42
C SER A 259 -5.62 6.70 3.49
N GLU A 260 -6.45 7.56 4.06
CA GLU A 260 -6.06 8.39 5.20
C GLU A 260 -5.74 7.49 6.40
N ILE A 261 -4.63 7.78 7.06
CA ILE A 261 -4.17 7.05 8.25
C ILE A 261 -4.61 7.81 9.50
N THR A 262 -5.30 7.13 10.39
CA THR A 262 -5.64 7.63 11.74
C THR A 262 -5.06 6.72 12.81
N CYS A 263 -5.00 7.21 14.05
CA CYS A 263 -4.50 6.46 15.19
C CYS A 263 -5.57 5.60 15.84
N GLY A 264 -5.27 4.32 16.05
CA GLY A 264 -5.95 3.51 17.05
C GLY A 264 -5.52 3.93 18.46
N ASN A 265 -6.48 4.02 19.38
CA ASN A 265 -6.22 4.19 20.81
C ASN A 265 -5.73 2.90 21.46
#